data_AF-A0A7Y4K013-F1
#
_entry.id   AF-A0A7Y4K013-F1
#
_cell.length_a   1.000
_cell.length_b   1.000
_cell.length_c   1.000
_cell.angle_alpha   90.00
_cell.angle_beta   90.00
_cell.angle_gamma   90.00
#
_symmetry.space_group_name_H-M   'P 1'
#
loop_
_entity.id
_entity.type
_entity.pdbx_description
1 polymer ?
#
loop_
_entity_poly.entity_id
_entity_poly.type
_entity_poly.pdbx_seq_one_letter_code
_entity_poly.pdbx_strand_id
1 'polypeptide(L)'
;MARPVPRASRCPHCNAPFTLQAAKTHYVCGYCGQAFDVEGPSPVHPAPRAPPPAPANRQALMVVLGVAGVLMLGVTGAVFVLATGGPDTPRPPPRP
;
A
#
# COMPACT_ATOMS: atom_id res chain seq x y z
N MET A 1 2.37 49.48 2.79
CA MET A 1 2.74 48.04 2.75
C MET A 1 3.37 47.77 1.38
N ALA A 2 4.70 47.68 1.29
CA ALA A 2 5.37 47.41 0.01
C ALA A 2 5.16 45.94 -0.34
N ARG A 3 4.42 45.64 -1.42
CA ARG A 3 4.38 44.29 -1.98
C ARG A 3 5.81 43.91 -2.36
N PRO A 4 6.31 42.70 -2.00
CA PRO A 4 7.58 42.23 -2.51
C PRO A 4 7.45 42.17 -4.04
N VAL A 5 8.07 43.11 -4.74
CA VAL A 5 8.24 43.01 -6.19
C VAL A 5 9.09 41.76 -6.39
N PRO A 6 8.60 40.71 -7.09
CA PRO A 6 9.41 39.54 -7.34
C PRO A 6 10.66 40.00 -8.09
N ARG A 7 11.81 39.97 -7.41
CA ARG A 7 13.09 40.32 -8.02
C ARG A 7 13.26 39.37 -9.20
N ALA A 8 13.42 39.91 -10.40
CA ALA A 8 13.75 39.11 -11.58
C ALA A 8 15.00 38.29 -11.25
N SER A 9 14.83 36.98 -11.14
CA SER A 9 15.92 36.04 -10.96
C SER A 9 16.62 35.86 -12.29
N ARG A 10 17.92 35.55 -12.24
CA ARG A 10 18.72 35.29 -13.43
C ARG A 10 19.13 33.83 -13.47
N CYS A 11 19.07 33.21 -14.64
CA CYS A 11 19.47 31.83 -14.78
C CYS A 11 20.97 31.68 -14.42
N PRO A 12 21.37 30.68 -13.61
CA PRO A 12 22.76 30.49 -13.21
C PRO A 12 23.70 30.13 -14.37
N HIS A 13 23.15 29.65 -15.50
CA HIS A 13 23.94 29.22 -16.65
C HIS A 13 24.11 30.28 -17.73
N CYS A 14 23.03 30.96 -18.11
CA CYS A 14 23.06 31.92 -19.22
C CYS A 14 22.76 33.36 -18.80
N ASN A 15 22.54 33.61 -17.51
CA ASN A 15 22.22 34.91 -16.93
C ASN A 15 20.94 35.57 -17.52
N ALA A 16 20.13 34.82 -18.25
CA ALA A 16 18.91 35.33 -18.85
C ALA A 16 17.87 35.66 -17.76
N PRO A 17 17.10 36.76 -17.93
CA PRO A 17 16.09 37.17 -16.97
C PRO A 17 14.91 36.19 -17.00
N PHE A 18 14.45 35.78 -15.82
CA PHE A 18 13.22 35.00 -15.68
C PHE A 18 12.44 35.43 -14.43
N THR A 19 11.17 35.02 -14.37
CA THR A 19 10.27 35.36 -13.26
C THR A 19 10.13 34.18 -12.31
N LEU A 20 10.47 34.39 -11.03
CA LEU A 20 10.17 33.43 -9.98
C LEU A 20 8.68 33.45 -9.67
N GLN A 21 8.09 32.27 -9.56
CA GLN A 21 6.78 32.04 -8.97
C GLN A 21 6.98 31.59 -7.53
N ALA A 22 6.32 32.25 -6.57
CA ALA A 22 6.53 32.05 -5.13
C ALA A 22 6.21 30.63 -4.61
N ALA A 23 5.68 29.73 -5.46
CA ALA A 23 5.29 28.37 -5.10
C ALA A 23 6.04 27.29 -5.92
N LYS A 24 7.01 27.67 -6.76
CA LYS A 24 7.76 26.73 -7.62
C LYS A 24 9.24 26.82 -7.28
N THR A 25 9.87 25.68 -7.03
CA THR A 25 11.31 25.56 -6.76
C THR A 25 12.09 25.13 -8.00
N HIS A 26 11.49 24.29 -8.85
CA HIS A 26 12.12 23.79 -10.07
C HIS A 26 11.79 24.65 -11.30
N TYR A 27 12.80 25.25 -11.92
CA TYR A 27 12.65 26.07 -13.12
C TYR A 27 13.44 25.49 -14.27
N VAL A 28 12.92 25.69 -15.50
CA VAL A 28 13.63 25.41 -16.74
C VAL A 28 13.86 26.75 -17.43
N CYS A 29 15.11 27.04 -17.79
CA CYS A 29 15.43 28.24 -18.54
C CYS A 29 14.91 28.13 -19.98
N GLY A 30 14.05 29.06 -20.39
CA GLY A 30 13.56 29.10 -21.79
C GLY A 30 14.62 29.47 -22.83
N TYR A 31 15.80 29.93 -22.42
CA TYR A 31 16.87 30.36 -23.33
C TYR A 31 17.92 29.26 -23.56
N CYS A 32 18.44 28.66 -22.49
CA CYS A 32 19.46 27.62 -22.60
C CYS A 32 18.93 26.19 -22.37
N GLY A 33 17.65 26.05 -22.00
CA GLY A 33 17.03 24.76 -21.73
C GLY A 33 17.43 24.10 -20.42
N GLN A 34 18.32 24.73 -19.63
CA GLN A 34 18.80 24.13 -18.39
C GLN A 34 17.75 24.17 -17.28
N ALA A 35 17.56 23.04 -16.62
CA ALA A 35 16.78 22.92 -15.40
C ALA A 35 17.64 23.26 -14.18
N PHE A 36 17.09 24.04 -13.25
CA PHE A 36 17.76 24.39 -12.00
C PHE A 36 16.73 24.62 -10.91
N ASP A 37 17.09 24.26 -9.69
CA ASP A 37 16.30 24.52 -8.50
C ASP A 37 16.72 25.86 -7.91
N VAL A 38 15.73 26.72 -7.68
CA VAL A 38 15.93 27.95 -6.92
C VAL A 38 15.57 27.58 -5.49
N GLU A 39 16.58 27.52 -4.61
CA GLU A 39 16.38 27.31 -3.17
C GLU A 39 15.49 28.42 -2.58
N GLY A 40 14.18 28.27 -2.71
CA GLY A 40 13.25 28.65 -1.65
C GLY A 40 13.41 27.64 -0.52
N PRO A 41 13.21 28.03 0.76
CA PRO A 41 13.28 27.09 1.87
C PRO A 41 12.43 25.88 1.51
N SER A 42 13.09 24.72 1.38
CA SER A 42 12.40 23.45 1.14
C SER A 42 11.24 23.42 2.12
N PRO A 43 9.97 23.31 1.68
CA PRO A 43 8.91 23.00 2.61
C PRO A 43 9.39 21.72 3.29
N VAL A 44 9.72 21.84 4.57
CA VAL A 44 10.13 20.73 5.42
C VAL A 44 9.08 19.66 5.16
N HIS A 45 9.43 18.66 4.34
CA HIS A 45 8.56 17.52 4.18
C HIS A 45 8.46 16.96 5.59
N PRO A 46 7.27 16.96 6.22
CA PRO A 46 7.12 16.36 7.53
C PRO A 46 7.69 14.95 7.40
N ALA A 47 8.63 14.58 8.27
CA ALA A 47 9.30 13.29 8.24
C ALA A 47 8.25 12.19 7.98
N PRO A 48 8.53 11.21 7.09
CA PRO A 48 7.60 10.13 6.78
C PRO A 48 7.02 9.58 8.09
N ARG A 49 5.75 9.92 8.36
CA ARG A 49 5.05 9.44 9.54
C ARG A 49 5.00 7.93 9.36
N ALA A 50 5.49 7.19 10.35
CA ALA A 50 5.45 5.73 10.30
C ALA A 50 4.03 5.30 9.86
N PRO A 51 3.89 4.41 8.86
CA PRO A 51 2.58 4.02 8.37
C PRO A 51 1.76 3.49 9.56
N PRO A 52 0.49 3.90 9.70
CA PRO A 52 -0.35 3.41 10.77
C PRO A 52 -0.40 1.87 10.72
N PRO A 53 -0.50 1.17 11.86
CA PRO A 53 -0.60 -0.28 11.87
C PRO A 53 -1.79 -0.68 10.99
N ALA A 54 -1.54 -1.61 10.06
CA ALA A 54 -2.53 -2.05 9.09
C ALA A 54 -3.81 -2.51 9.82
N PRO A 55 -5.01 -2.15 9.32
CA PRO A 55 -6.25 -2.56 9.95
C PRO A 55 -6.35 -4.09 9.92
N ALA A 56 -6.35 -4.71 11.10
CA ALA A 56 -6.53 -6.15 11.23
C ALA A 56 -7.93 -6.50 10.72
N ASN A 57 -8.02 -7.27 9.63
CA ASN A 57 -9.28 -7.69 9.05
C ASN A 57 -9.94 -8.74 9.95
N ARG A 58 -10.76 -8.26 10.91
CA ARG A 58 -11.55 -9.10 11.81
C ARG A 58 -12.41 -10.12 11.08
N GLN A 59 -12.91 -9.80 9.89
CA GLN A 59 -13.70 -10.75 9.10
C GLN A 59 -12.82 -11.90 8.59
N ALA A 60 -11.63 -11.61 8.06
CA ALA A 60 -10.68 -12.64 7.65
C ALA A 60 -10.27 -13.53 8.84
N LEU A 61 -10.02 -12.94 10.02
CA LEU A 61 -9.71 -13.70 11.22
C LEU A 61 -10.86 -14.64 11.62
N MET A 62 -12.10 -14.16 11.60
CA MET A 62 -13.28 -14.98 11.92
C MET A 62 -13.49 -16.11 10.91
N VAL A 63 -13.29 -15.85 9.61
CA VAL A 63 -13.38 -16.87 8.56
C VAL A 63 -12.31 -17.94 8.75
N VAL A 64 -11.06 -17.55 9.01
CA VAL A 64 -9.96 -18.50 9.25
C VAL A 64 -10.25 -19.37 10.48
N LEU A 65 -10.71 -18.76 11.57
CA LEU A 65 -11.06 -19.49 12.80
C LEU A 65 -12.21 -20.49 12.56
N GLY A 66 -13.25 -20.06 11.83
CA GLY A 66 -14.40 -20.89 11.50
C GLY A 66 -14.02 -22.08 10.61
N VAL A 67 -13.27 -21.83 9.54
CA VAL A 67 -12.81 -22.88 8.61
C VAL A 67 -11.92 -23.90 9.32
N ALA A 68 -10.97 -23.44 10.13
CA ALA A 68 -10.12 -24.32 10.93
C ALA A 68 -10.92 -25.18 11.91
N GLY A 69 -11.92 -24.60 12.57
CA GLY A 69 -12.82 -25.32 13.49
C GLY A 69 -13.63 -26.42 12.80
N VAL A 70 -14.24 -26.12 11.65
CA VAL A 70 -15.03 -27.09 10.88
C VAL A 70 -14.15 -28.25 10.38
N LEU A 71 -12.95 -27.94 9.88
CA LEU A 71 -11.97 -28.96 9.48
C LEU A 71 -11.58 -29.87 10.64
N MET A 72 -11.26 -29.30 11.81
CA MET A 72 -10.90 -30.08 12.99
C MET A 72 -12.05 -31.00 13.43
N LEU A 73 -13.28 -30.49 13.48
CA LEU A 73 -14.46 -31.29 13.81
C LEU A 73 -14.70 -32.40 12.79
N GLY A 74 -14.58 -32.12 11.50
CA GLY A 74 -14.72 -33.10 10.44
C GLY A 74 -13.68 -34.22 10.50
N VAL A 75 -12.41 -33.87 10.72
CA VAL A 75 -11.31 -34.85 10.87
C VAL A 75 -11.53 -35.71 12.11
N THR A 76 -11.88 -35.09 13.25
CA THR A 76 -12.14 -35.82 14.49
C THR A 76 -13.31 -36.79 14.33
N GLY A 77 -14.40 -36.34 13.70
CA GLY A 77 -15.56 -37.18 13.41
C GLY A 77 -15.24 -38.33 12.45
N ALA A 78 -14.47 -38.07 11.38
CA ALA A 78 -14.05 -39.10 10.44
C ALA A 78 -13.17 -40.17 11.10
N VAL A 79 -12.19 -39.76 11.90
CA VAL A 79 -11.33 -40.67 12.65
C VAL A 79 -12.15 -41.49 13.65
N PHE A 80 -13.11 -40.86 14.33
CA PHE A 80 -13.98 -41.56 15.27
C PHE A 80 -14.83 -42.63 14.57
N VAL A 81 -15.49 -42.29 13.45
CA VAL A 81 -16.28 -43.24 12.65
C VAL A 81 -15.43 -44.40 12.13
N LEU A 82 -14.20 -44.12 11.67
CA LEU A 82 -13.25 -45.14 11.23
C LEU A 82 -12.81 -46.04 12.39
N ALA A 83 -12.60 -45.48 13.58
CA ALA A 83 -12.15 -46.21 14.76
C ALA A 83 -13.25 -47.09 15.39
N THR A 84 -14.52 -46.67 15.33
CA THR A 84 -15.65 -47.43 15.91
C THR A 84 -16.24 -48.50 14.99
N GLY A 85 -15.65 -48.72 13.81
CA GLY A 85 -16.22 -49.57 12.77
C GLY A 85 -17.13 -48.75 11.85
N GLY A 86 -16.62 -48.46 10.65
CA GLY A 86 -17.32 -47.66 9.65
C GLY A 86 -18.60 -48.32 9.12
N PRO A 87 -19.46 -47.55 8.43
CA PRO A 87 -20.77 -48.03 7.99
C PRO A 87 -20.64 -49.29 7.12
N ASP A 88 -21.37 -50.33 7.50
CA ASP A 88 -21.47 -51.58 6.75
C ASP A 88 -21.75 -51.28 5.28
N THR A 89 -20.78 -51.58 4.41
CA THR A 89 -21.03 -51.54 2.97
C THR A 89 -22.07 -52.62 2.65
N PRO A 90 -23.14 -52.31 1.89
CA PRO A 90 -24.13 -53.31 1.51
C PRO A 90 -23.44 -54.46 0.78
N ARG A 91 -23.42 -55.64 1.41
CA ARG A 91 -22.89 -56.86 0.80
C ARG A 91 -23.75 -57.18 -0.43
N PRO A 92 -23.19 -57.26 -1.65
CA PRO A 92 -23.97 -57.64 -2.81
C PRO A 92 -24.55 -59.06 -2.61
N PRO A 93 -25.79 -59.31 -3.05
CA PRO A 93 -26.44 -60.59 -2.85
C PRO A 93 -25.65 -61.72 -3.54
N PRO A 94 -25.59 -62.92 -2.92
CA PRO A 94 -24.92 -64.06 -3.54
C PRO A 94 -25.61 -64.38 -4.87
N ARG A 95 -24.84 -64.46 -5.95
CA ARG A 95 -25.34 -64.93 -7.25
C ARG A 95 -25.55 -66.45 -7.17
N PRO A 96 -26.67 -66.97 -7.72
CA PRO A 96 -26.97 -68.40 -7.76
C PRO A 96 -26.03 -69.18 -8.66
#